data_AF-A0A517VU26-F1
#
_entry.id   AF-A0A517VU26-F1
#
_cell.length_a   1.000
_cell.length_b   1.000
_cell.length_c   1.000
_cell.angle_alpha   90.00
_cell.angle_beta   90.00
_cell.angle_gamma   90.00
#
_symmetry.space_group_name_H-M   'P 1'
#
loop_
_entity.id
_entity.type
_entity.pdbx_description
1 polymer ?
#
loop_
_entity_poly.entity_id
_entity_poly.type
_entity_poly.pdbx_seq_one_letter_code
_entity_poly.pdbx_strand_id
1 'polypeptide(L)'
;MKNLKQSGLGLVLVGATTLSLTLLSGCGTAVEPTTTAHAANQSTAPMMKKGAEYNDQGALIRPKDHREWVFIGAPVTPNDMNNGKAAFPEFHNVYIDPMSFAEYKKTGTFPNGTVILKELVSVGSKAMPSGNGYFQGNFVSLEAMVKDTKRFEEEPGGWAFFRFGEAPHYNPTGARMKTESCNSCHSGAEEGYVFTDTYPVLRAAKAKVEAK
;
A
#
# COMPACT_ATOMS: atom_id res chain seq x y z
N MET A 1 -42.43 14.86 28.66
CA MET A 1 -42.55 14.12 29.94
C MET A 1 -42.17 12.66 29.70
N LYS A 2 -41.34 12.10 30.60
CA LYS A 2 -40.88 10.70 30.72
C LYS A 2 -39.78 10.29 29.72
N ASN A 3 -38.61 9.76 30.08
CA ASN A 3 -38.04 9.39 31.38
C ASN A 3 -36.51 9.37 31.29
N LEU A 4 -35.86 9.93 32.31
CA LEU A 4 -34.44 9.88 32.60
C LEU A 4 -34.11 8.54 33.29
N LYS A 5 -33.00 7.87 32.92
CA LYS A 5 -32.38 6.84 33.77
C LYS A 5 -30.87 7.08 33.84
N GLN A 6 -30.43 7.48 35.03
CA GLN A 6 -29.05 7.46 35.51
C GLN A 6 -28.63 6.04 35.94
N SER A 7 -27.33 5.78 35.93
CA SER A 7 -26.50 4.98 36.87
C SER A 7 -25.39 4.26 36.08
N GLY A 8 -24.15 4.14 36.53
CA GLY A 8 -23.51 4.59 37.77
C GLY A 8 -21.99 4.49 37.62
N LEU A 9 -21.29 5.40 38.31
CA LEU A 9 -19.84 5.36 38.50
C LEU A 9 -19.49 4.24 39.49
N GLY A 10 -18.63 3.30 39.07
CA GLY A 10 -18.03 2.29 39.95
C GLY A 10 -16.56 2.62 40.18
N LEU A 11 -16.26 3.18 41.35
CA LEU A 11 -14.93 3.40 41.91
C LEU A 11 -14.39 2.04 42.40
N VAL A 12 -13.24 1.58 41.89
CA VAL A 12 -12.55 0.40 42.44
C VAL A 12 -11.33 0.86 43.23
N LEU A 13 -11.38 0.57 44.53
CA LEU A 13 -10.35 0.85 45.53
C LEU A 13 -9.12 -0.04 45.34
N VAL A 14 -7.95 0.57 45.52
CA VAL A 14 -6.63 -0.07 45.58
C VAL A 14 -6.49 -0.83 46.91
N GLY A 15 -6.32 -2.15 46.84
CA GLY A 15 -5.97 -2.99 47.99
C GLY A 15 -4.53 -3.47 47.88
N ALA A 16 -3.65 -2.88 48.67
CA ALA A 16 -2.28 -3.38 48.86
C ALA A 16 -2.31 -4.55 49.84
N THR A 17 -1.87 -5.73 49.40
CA THR A 17 -1.57 -6.86 50.28
C THR A 17 -0.12 -7.26 50.07
N THR A 18 0.67 -6.96 51.10
CA THR A 18 2.00 -7.50 51.35
C THR A 18 1.91 -9.01 51.57
N LEU A 19 2.73 -9.79 50.86
CA LEU A 19 2.91 -11.21 51.16
C LEU A 19 4.39 -11.54 51.28
N SER A 20 4.70 -12.13 52.42
CA SER A 20 6.01 -12.33 53.02
C SER A 20 6.94 -13.25 52.23
N LEU A 21 8.22 -12.89 52.25
CA LEU A 21 9.35 -13.64 51.74
C LEU A 21 9.71 -14.77 52.72
N THR A 22 9.46 -16.03 52.34
CA THR A 22 10.03 -17.21 53.02
C THR A 22 11.10 -17.83 52.13
N LEU A 23 12.36 -17.67 52.52
CA LEU A 23 13.50 -18.40 51.96
C LEU A 23 13.47 -19.85 52.48
N LEU A 24 13.35 -20.81 51.56
CA LEU A 24 13.78 -22.19 51.80
C LEU A 24 14.99 -22.47 50.91
N SER A 25 16.15 -22.64 51.56
CA SER A 25 17.35 -23.23 50.98
C SER A 25 17.07 -24.68 50.60
N GLY A 26 17.20 -24.99 49.31
CA GLY A 26 17.22 -26.35 48.80
C GLY A 26 18.38 -26.51 47.81
N CYS A 27 19.39 -27.27 48.22
CA CYS A 27 20.42 -27.80 47.33
C CYS A 27 19.74 -28.72 46.30
N GLY A 28 19.59 -28.25 45.06
CA GLY A 28 19.20 -29.06 43.92
C GLY A 28 20.31 -29.00 42.88
N THR A 29 20.87 -30.16 42.54
CA THR A 29 21.83 -30.33 41.45
C THR A 29 21.23 -29.81 40.14
N ALA A 30 21.87 -28.80 39.55
CA ALA A 30 21.50 -28.29 38.23
C ALA A 30 21.73 -29.39 37.18
N VAL A 31 20.64 -29.95 36.67
CA VAL A 31 20.64 -30.70 35.41
C VAL A 31 20.30 -29.67 34.34
N GLU A 32 21.27 -29.33 33.51
CA GLU A 32 21.05 -28.43 32.37
C GLU A 32 20.06 -29.08 31.40
N PRO A 33 18.99 -28.38 30.98
CA PRO A 33 18.20 -28.85 29.85
C PRO A 33 19.01 -28.60 28.58
N THR A 34 19.56 -29.67 28.01
CA THR A 34 20.04 -29.67 26.62
C THR A 34 18.87 -29.26 25.72
N THR A 35 18.81 -27.98 25.41
CA THR A 35 17.84 -27.44 24.47
C THR A 35 18.37 -27.81 23.09
N THR A 36 17.87 -28.91 22.54
CA THR A 36 18.01 -29.20 21.11
C THR A 36 17.38 -28.04 20.36
N ALA A 37 18.22 -27.22 19.76
CA ALA A 37 17.81 -26.15 18.86
C ALA A 37 16.93 -26.76 17.76
N HIS A 38 15.62 -26.59 17.89
CA HIS A 38 14.70 -26.79 16.78
C HIS A 38 15.08 -25.75 15.74
N ALA A 39 15.61 -26.23 14.61
CA ALA A 39 15.84 -25.43 13.42
C ALA A 39 14.59 -24.59 13.17
N ALA A 40 14.75 -23.27 13.18
CA ALA A 40 13.69 -22.34 12.86
C ALA A 40 13.13 -22.73 11.49
N ASN A 41 11.88 -23.17 11.50
CA ASN A 41 11.09 -23.44 10.32
C ASN A 41 11.10 -22.15 9.49
N GLN A 42 11.79 -22.16 8.36
CA GLN A 42 11.84 -21.02 7.46
C GLN A 42 10.41 -20.75 7.05
N SER A 43 9.87 -19.62 7.51
CA SER A 43 8.60 -19.10 7.06
C SER A 43 8.64 -19.06 5.53
N THR A 44 7.82 -19.89 4.90
CA THR A 44 7.52 -19.81 3.46
C THR A 44 6.61 -18.62 3.20
N ALA A 45 7.01 -17.43 3.65
CA ALA A 45 6.48 -16.20 3.11
C ALA A 45 6.70 -16.27 1.59
N PRO A 46 5.66 -16.09 0.76
CA PRO A 46 5.80 -16.15 -0.68
C PRO A 46 6.93 -15.20 -1.08
N MET A 47 7.91 -15.73 -1.81
CA MET A 47 9.05 -14.95 -2.29
C MET A 47 8.47 -13.85 -3.19
N MET A 48 8.40 -12.62 -2.69
CA MET A 48 7.90 -11.46 -3.41
C MET A 48 8.60 -11.39 -4.76
N LYS A 49 7.85 -11.57 -5.85
CA LYS A 49 8.40 -11.74 -7.18
C LYS A 49 9.03 -10.42 -7.66
N LYS A 50 10.20 -10.50 -8.30
CA LYS A 50 11.02 -9.34 -8.64
C LYS A 50 10.56 -8.64 -9.91
N GLY A 51 9.86 -7.53 -9.71
CA GLY A 51 9.55 -6.55 -10.75
C GLY A 51 8.45 -6.98 -11.72
N ALA A 52 8.25 -6.18 -12.75
CA ALA A 52 7.27 -6.42 -13.79
C ALA A 52 7.58 -7.67 -14.63
N GLU A 53 6.55 -8.45 -14.94
CA GLU A 53 6.61 -9.57 -15.87
C GLU A 53 5.92 -9.24 -17.17
N TYR A 54 6.43 -9.77 -18.28
CA TYR A 54 5.89 -9.50 -19.61
C TYR A 54 5.67 -10.81 -20.36
N ASN A 55 4.66 -10.84 -21.22
CA ASN A 55 4.49 -11.93 -22.18
C ASN A 55 5.41 -11.74 -23.41
N ASP A 56 5.38 -12.71 -24.33
CA ASP A 56 6.20 -12.70 -25.55
C ASP A 56 5.90 -11.51 -26.48
N GLN A 57 4.71 -10.91 -26.37
CA GLN A 57 4.29 -9.73 -27.12
C GLN A 57 4.70 -8.42 -26.41
N GLY A 58 5.40 -8.52 -25.28
CA GLY A 58 5.85 -7.38 -24.49
C GLY A 58 4.76 -6.68 -23.67
N ALA A 59 3.56 -7.24 -23.57
CA ALA A 59 2.49 -6.76 -22.70
C ALA A 59 2.79 -7.11 -21.25
N LEU A 60 2.49 -6.18 -20.33
CA LEU A 60 2.66 -6.38 -18.89
C LEU A 60 1.69 -7.46 -18.41
N ILE A 61 2.19 -8.47 -17.71
CA ILE A 61 1.37 -9.48 -17.02
C ILE A 61 0.82 -8.88 -15.74
N ARG A 62 -0.49 -8.98 -15.54
CA ARG A 62 -1.18 -8.39 -14.39
C ARG A 62 -0.74 -9.07 -13.09
N PRO A 63 -0.24 -8.32 -12.09
CA PRO A 63 -0.05 -8.84 -10.75
C PRO A 63 -1.40 -9.19 -10.11
N LYS A 64 -1.55 -10.42 -9.63
CA LYS A 64 -2.82 -10.92 -9.05
C LYS A 64 -2.96 -10.59 -7.56
N ASP A 65 -1.83 -10.36 -6.91
CA ASP A 65 -1.62 -10.14 -5.48
C ASP A 65 -1.48 -8.65 -5.13
N HIS A 66 -1.72 -7.73 -6.07
CA HIS A 66 -1.43 -6.30 -5.88
C HIS A 66 -2.12 -5.63 -4.70
N ARG A 67 -3.24 -6.19 -4.20
CA ARG A 67 -3.92 -5.67 -3.01
C ARG A 67 -3.20 -6.04 -1.70
N GLU A 68 -2.18 -6.88 -1.77
CA GLU A 68 -1.25 -7.21 -0.68
C GLU A 68 0.04 -6.36 -0.74
N TRP A 69 0.19 -5.54 -1.77
CA TRP A 69 1.33 -4.64 -1.92
C TRP A 69 1.22 -3.43 -0.97
N VAL A 70 2.27 -2.60 -0.96
CA VAL A 70 2.29 -1.41 -0.09
C VAL A 70 1.35 -0.36 -0.65
N PHE A 71 0.23 -0.14 0.04
CA PHE A 71 -0.65 1.01 -0.20
C PHE A 71 0.09 2.32 0.08
N ILE A 72 0.00 3.28 -0.85
CA ILE A 72 0.72 4.56 -0.74
C ILE A 72 -0.18 5.80 -0.66
N GLY A 73 -1.44 5.70 -1.07
CA GLY A 73 -2.44 6.76 -0.93
C GLY A 73 -3.71 6.50 -1.73
N ALA A 74 -4.74 7.28 -1.43
CA ALA A 74 -6.06 7.19 -2.07
C ALA A 74 -6.68 8.58 -2.33
N PRO A 75 -6.17 9.35 -3.31
CA PRO A 75 -6.88 10.54 -3.75
C PRO A 75 -8.23 10.17 -4.37
N VAL A 76 -9.12 11.16 -4.46
CA VAL A 76 -10.45 11.00 -5.07
C VAL A 76 -10.73 12.17 -6.00
N THR A 77 -11.25 11.86 -7.19
CA THR A 77 -11.77 12.83 -8.15
C THR A 77 -13.24 12.51 -8.43
N PRO A 78 -14.17 12.97 -7.58
CA PRO A 78 -15.59 12.66 -7.71
C PRO A 78 -16.21 13.28 -8.97
N ASN A 79 -17.14 12.57 -9.62
CA ASN A 79 -17.84 13.07 -10.80
C ASN A 79 -18.59 14.39 -10.52
N ASP A 80 -19.17 14.54 -9.33
CA ASP A 80 -19.92 15.74 -8.95
C ASP A 80 -19.02 16.97 -8.75
N MET A 81 -17.72 16.79 -8.57
CA MET A 81 -16.71 17.87 -8.56
C MET A 81 -16.06 18.10 -9.93
N ASN A 82 -16.41 17.29 -10.94
CA ASN A 82 -15.78 17.27 -12.26
C ASN A 82 -16.82 17.29 -13.37
N ASN A 83 -17.79 18.22 -13.30
CA ASN A 83 -18.82 18.42 -14.32
C ASN A 83 -19.62 17.15 -14.68
N GLY A 84 -19.80 16.26 -13.72
CA GLY A 84 -20.49 14.97 -13.90
C GLY A 84 -19.63 13.86 -14.52
N LYS A 85 -18.36 14.14 -14.88
CA LYS A 85 -17.47 13.18 -15.54
C LYS A 85 -16.00 13.45 -15.21
N ALA A 86 -15.48 12.78 -14.18
CA ALA A 86 -14.06 12.76 -13.90
C ALA A 86 -13.29 11.97 -14.99
N ALA A 87 -12.05 12.38 -15.25
CA ALA A 87 -11.17 11.65 -16.17
C ALA A 87 -10.82 10.23 -15.65
N PHE A 88 -10.71 10.11 -14.32
CA PHE A 88 -10.43 8.86 -13.61
C PHE A 88 -11.43 8.67 -12.47
N PRO A 89 -12.65 8.17 -12.76
CA PRO A 89 -13.70 8.02 -11.75
C PRO A 89 -13.42 6.83 -10.80
N GLU A 90 -13.42 6.96 -9.48
CA GLU A 90 -13.39 8.22 -8.71
C GLU A 90 -12.31 8.19 -7.63
N PHE A 91 -12.33 7.21 -6.73
CA PHE A 91 -11.23 6.92 -5.79
C PHE A 91 -10.10 6.21 -6.50
N HIS A 92 -8.85 6.56 -6.17
CA HIS A 92 -7.66 5.98 -6.78
C HIS A 92 -6.86 5.26 -5.70
N ASN A 93 -7.12 3.99 -5.44
CA ASN A 93 -6.30 3.23 -4.49
C ASN A 93 -4.95 2.90 -5.15
N VAL A 94 -3.85 3.44 -4.63
CA VAL A 94 -2.54 3.31 -5.25
C VAL A 94 -1.61 2.43 -4.42
N TYR A 95 -0.94 1.50 -5.08
CA TYR A 95 -0.04 0.51 -4.49
C TYR A 95 1.29 0.50 -5.22
N ILE A 96 2.39 0.26 -4.49
CA ILE A 96 3.73 0.06 -5.05
C ILE A 96 4.24 -1.33 -4.66
N ASP A 97 4.98 -1.97 -5.55
CA ASP A 97 5.57 -3.27 -5.24
C ASP A 97 6.48 -3.19 -4.00
N PRO A 98 6.45 -4.17 -3.09
CA PRO A 98 7.14 -4.06 -1.80
C PRO A 98 8.66 -3.91 -1.89
N MET A 99 9.31 -4.45 -2.94
CA MET A 99 10.76 -4.31 -3.10
C MET A 99 11.14 -2.89 -3.49
N SER A 100 10.41 -2.28 -4.43
CA SER A 100 10.66 -0.90 -4.84
C SER A 100 10.32 0.08 -3.72
N PHE A 101 9.30 -0.19 -2.91
CA PHE A 101 9.06 0.59 -1.71
C PHE A 101 10.21 0.49 -0.69
N ALA A 102 10.73 -0.72 -0.48
CA ALA A 102 11.86 -0.94 0.42
C ALA A 102 13.13 -0.20 -0.04
N GLU A 103 13.35 -0.09 -1.35
CA GLU A 103 14.47 0.67 -1.91
C GLU A 103 14.21 2.18 -1.86
N TYR A 104 12.99 2.61 -2.20
CA TYR A 104 12.57 4.01 -2.11
C TYR A 104 12.76 4.57 -0.68
N LYS A 105 12.47 3.77 0.36
CA LYS A 105 12.76 4.15 1.75
C LYS A 105 14.22 4.51 2.00
N LYS A 106 15.16 3.82 1.36
CA LYS A 106 16.59 4.01 1.57
C LYS A 106 17.14 5.16 0.73
N THR A 107 16.68 5.26 -0.52
CA THR A 107 17.31 6.12 -1.53
C THR A 107 16.51 7.36 -1.85
N GLY A 108 15.21 7.37 -1.53
CA GLY A 108 14.26 8.37 -2.00
C GLY A 108 14.12 8.40 -3.51
N THR A 109 14.37 7.28 -4.20
CA THR A 109 14.24 7.16 -5.65
C THR A 109 13.58 5.84 -6.04
N PHE A 110 12.84 5.83 -7.16
CA PHE A 110 12.25 4.62 -7.72
C PHE A 110 13.28 3.85 -8.54
N PRO A 111 13.66 2.61 -8.16
CA PRO A 111 14.61 1.80 -8.93
C PRO A 111 13.98 1.26 -10.23
N ASN A 112 14.82 0.80 -11.16
CA ASN A 112 14.34 -0.01 -12.29
C ASN A 112 13.66 -1.28 -11.77
N GLY A 113 12.55 -1.65 -12.42
CA GLY A 113 11.64 -2.71 -11.98
C GLY A 113 10.48 -2.21 -11.10
N THR A 114 10.43 -0.92 -10.75
CA THR A 114 9.31 -0.36 -9.96
C THR A 114 7.99 -0.55 -10.68
N VAL A 115 7.01 -1.14 -9.99
CA VAL A 115 5.63 -1.23 -10.44
C VAL A 115 4.74 -0.48 -9.47
N ILE A 116 3.98 0.49 -9.99
CA ILE A 116 2.93 1.19 -9.25
C ILE A 116 1.60 0.88 -9.93
N LEU A 117 0.63 0.42 -9.14
CA LEU A 117 -0.73 0.13 -9.58
C LEU A 117 -1.71 1.16 -9.03
N LYS A 118 -2.62 1.61 -9.88
CA LYS A 118 -3.77 2.44 -9.53
C LYS A 118 -5.04 1.62 -9.79
N GLU A 119 -5.80 1.37 -8.74
CA GLU A 119 -7.09 0.71 -8.80
C GLU A 119 -8.19 1.74 -8.58
N LEU A 120 -8.98 2.00 -9.61
CA LEU A 120 -10.11 2.92 -9.53
C LEU A 120 -11.29 2.27 -8.81
N VAL A 121 -11.92 3.02 -7.91
CA VAL A 121 -13.11 2.60 -7.15
C VAL A 121 -14.15 3.71 -7.23
N SER A 122 -15.42 3.36 -7.38
CA SER A 122 -16.51 4.34 -7.46
C SER A 122 -16.77 5.02 -6.10
N VAL A 123 -17.45 6.15 -6.10
CA VAL A 123 -18.13 6.64 -4.88
C VAL A 123 -19.41 5.80 -4.69
N GLY A 124 -19.51 5.11 -3.56
CA GLY A 124 -20.70 4.32 -3.18
C GLY A 124 -21.70 5.09 -2.32
N SER A 125 -21.21 6.00 -1.47
CA SER A 125 -22.05 6.85 -0.62
C SER A 125 -21.36 8.19 -0.36
N LYS A 126 -22.15 9.20 0.04
CA LYS A 126 -21.66 10.49 0.53
C LYS A 126 -21.91 10.75 2.03
N ALA A 127 -22.49 9.76 2.71
CA ALA A 127 -22.76 9.82 4.14
C ALA A 127 -22.61 8.42 4.76
N MET A 128 -21.94 8.36 5.91
CA MET A 128 -21.82 7.18 6.76
C MET A 128 -22.00 7.62 8.22
N PRO A 129 -22.11 6.67 9.19
CA PRO A 129 -22.17 7.03 10.60
C PRO A 129 -20.99 7.90 11.11
N SER A 130 -19.84 7.87 10.43
CA SER A 130 -18.68 8.73 10.72
C SER A 130 -18.81 10.16 10.19
N GLY A 131 -19.84 10.48 9.42
CA GLY A 131 -20.11 11.82 8.89
C GLY A 131 -20.32 11.86 7.37
N ASN A 132 -20.33 13.09 6.85
CA ASN A 132 -20.43 13.36 5.42
C ASN A 132 -19.04 13.32 4.78
N GLY A 133 -18.97 12.84 3.54
CA GLY A 133 -17.71 12.72 2.81
C GLY A 133 -17.93 11.95 1.52
N TYR A 134 -16.89 11.28 1.04
CA TYR A 134 -17.00 10.29 -0.03
C TYR A 134 -16.58 8.94 0.53
N PHE A 135 -17.32 7.89 0.21
CA PHE A 135 -17.05 6.54 0.68
C PHE A 135 -16.99 5.59 -0.51
N GLN A 136 -15.97 4.71 -0.52
CA GLN A 136 -15.70 3.81 -1.62
C GLN A 136 -16.86 2.83 -1.87
N GLY A 137 -17.13 2.58 -3.15
CA GLY A 137 -18.10 1.60 -3.64
C GLY A 137 -17.41 0.44 -4.34
N ASN A 138 -17.74 0.24 -5.62
CA ASN A 138 -17.27 -0.90 -6.39
C ASN A 138 -15.95 -0.60 -7.11
N PHE A 139 -15.14 -1.63 -7.31
CA PHE A 139 -14.00 -1.55 -8.22
C PHE A 139 -14.45 -1.16 -9.63
N VAL A 140 -13.62 -0.37 -10.33
CA VAL A 140 -13.90 0.19 -11.65
C VAL A 140 -12.87 -0.27 -12.68
N SER A 141 -11.59 0.05 -12.50
CA SER A 141 -10.53 -0.32 -13.46
C SER A 141 -9.17 -0.45 -12.77
N LEU A 142 -8.22 -1.11 -13.45
CA LEU A 142 -6.86 -1.27 -12.95
C LEU A 142 -5.84 -0.81 -13.99
N GLU A 143 -4.90 0.02 -13.55
CA GLU A 143 -3.86 0.64 -14.36
C GLU A 143 -2.50 0.48 -13.67
N ALA A 144 -1.42 0.39 -14.44
CA ALA A 144 -0.07 0.33 -13.93
C ALA A 144 0.83 1.37 -14.59
N MET A 145 1.88 1.77 -13.87
CA MET A 145 3.08 2.35 -14.44
C MET A 145 4.30 1.54 -14.00
N VAL A 146 5.24 1.34 -14.92
CA VAL A 146 6.46 0.56 -14.68
C VAL A 146 7.69 1.34 -15.09
N LYS A 147 8.71 1.37 -14.22
CA LYS A 147 10.01 1.96 -14.52
C LYS A 147 10.99 0.90 -15.01
N ASP A 148 11.50 1.04 -16.21
CA ASP A 148 12.63 0.26 -16.71
C ASP A 148 13.34 1.06 -17.81
N THR A 149 14.45 1.72 -17.45
CA THR A 149 15.20 2.58 -18.38
C THR A 149 15.88 1.82 -19.52
N LYS A 150 15.98 0.48 -19.44
CA LYS A 150 16.53 -0.33 -20.54
C LYS A 150 15.43 -0.79 -21.48
N ARG A 151 14.30 -1.23 -20.93
CA ARG A 151 13.16 -1.71 -21.71
C ARG A 151 12.37 -0.57 -22.36
N PHE A 152 12.34 0.59 -21.72
CA PHE A 152 11.59 1.77 -22.13
C PHE A 152 12.53 2.96 -22.34
N GLU A 153 13.65 2.75 -23.05
CA GLU A 153 14.66 3.77 -23.32
C GLU A 153 14.09 4.97 -24.12
N GLU A 154 13.03 4.74 -24.89
CA GLU A 154 12.31 5.75 -25.65
C GLU A 154 11.26 6.50 -24.84
N GLU A 155 10.87 5.99 -23.67
CA GLU A 155 9.87 6.62 -22.83
C GLU A 155 10.52 7.64 -21.88
N PRO A 156 9.91 8.83 -21.70
CA PRO A 156 10.38 9.81 -20.73
C PRO A 156 10.58 9.22 -19.33
N GLY A 157 11.80 9.35 -18.79
CA GLY A 157 12.17 8.82 -17.47
C GLY A 157 12.23 7.29 -17.36
N GLY A 158 12.09 6.56 -18.48
CA GLY A 158 12.00 5.11 -18.50
C GLY A 158 10.66 4.57 -17.98
N TRP A 159 9.59 5.37 -18.00
CA TRP A 159 8.28 4.99 -17.48
C TRP A 159 7.29 4.62 -18.59
N ALA A 160 6.76 3.39 -18.53
CA ALA A 160 5.68 2.94 -19.40
C ALA A 160 4.37 2.74 -18.62
N PHE A 161 3.24 3.00 -19.28
CA PHE A 161 1.90 2.91 -18.69
C PHE A 161 1.10 1.78 -19.32
N PHE A 162 0.28 1.12 -18.52
CA PHE A 162 -0.48 -0.06 -18.90
C PHE A 162 -1.88 -0.01 -18.29
N ARG A 163 -2.86 -0.61 -18.98
CA ARG A 163 -4.23 -0.74 -18.48
C ARG A 163 -4.70 -2.18 -18.61
N PHE A 164 -5.33 -2.70 -17.56
CA PHE A 164 -5.86 -4.07 -17.52
C PHE A 164 -7.38 -4.13 -17.74
N GLY A 165 -8.00 -3.02 -18.12
CA GLY A 165 -9.45 -2.95 -18.36
C GLY A 165 -10.25 -2.74 -17.07
N GLU A 166 -11.49 -3.21 -17.10
CA GLU A 166 -12.53 -2.88 -16.12
C GLU A 166 -12.86 -4.04 -15.19
N ALA A 167 -13.38 -3.72 -14.01
CA ALA A 167 -13.88 -4.67 -13.04
C ALA A 167 -15.24 -5.26 -13.50
N PRO A 168 -15.65 -6.43 -12.99
CA PRO A 168 -14.94 -7.29 -12.03
C PRO A 168 -13.86 -8.20 -12.66
N HIS A 169 -13.67 -8.12 -13.98
CA HIS A 169 -12.81 -9.05 -14.72
C HIS A 169 -11.68 -8.32 -15.46
N TYR A 170 -10.64 -7.93 -14.72
CA TYR A 170 -9.44 -7.37 -15.34
C TYR A 170 -8.74 -8.39 -16.24
N ASN A 171 -8.25 -7.91 -17.38
CA ASN A 171 -7.46 -8.66 -18.33
C ASN A 171 -6.20 -9.25 -17.67
N PRO A 172 -5.73 -10.43 -18.12
CA PRO A 172 -4.52 -11.04 -17.59
C PRO A 172 -3.24 -10.28 -17.98
N THR A 173 -3.31 -9.48 -19.05
CA THR A 173 -2.21 -8.64 -19.52
C THR A 173 -2.71 -7.25 -19.90
N GLY A 174 -1.81 -6.27 -19.89
CA GLY A 174 -2.05 -4.90 -20.31
C GLY A 174 -1.05 -4.52 -21.42
N ALA A 175 -1.57 -4.04 -22.55
CA ALA A 175 -0.71 -3.49 -23.59
C ALA A 175 -0.16 -2.13 -23.15
N ARG A 176 1.03 -1.78 -23.65
CA ARG A 176 1.63 -0.47 -23.41
C ARG A 176 0.75 0.61 -24.03
N MET A 177 0.43 1.63 -23.25
CA MET A 177 -0.26 2.83 -23.70
C MET A 177 0.69 3.73 -24.50
N LYS A 178 0.17 4.55 -25.42
CA LYS A 178 1.00 5.53 -26.13
C LYS A 178 1.56 6.55 -25.15
N THR A 179 2.82 6.96 -25.35
CA THR A 179 3.54 7.93 -24.51
C THR A 179 2.68 9.16 -24.19
N GLU A 180 2.07 9.78 -25.20
CA GLU A 180 1.32 11.04 -25.07
C GLU A 180 0.06 10.89 -24.20
N SER A 181 -0.44 9.66 -24.03
CA SER A 181 -1.66 9.39 -23.25
C SER A 181 -1.45 9.56 -21.75
N CYS A 182 -0.20 9.44 -21.27
CA CYS A 182 0.08 9.40 -19.82
C CYS A 182 1.35 10.17 -19.44
N ASN A 183 2.45 10.01 -20.18
CA ASN A 183 3.75 10.62 -19.84
C ASN A 183 3.71 12.16 -19.88
N SER A 184 2.89 12.75 -20.76
CA SER A 184 2.73 14.19 -20.87
C SER A 184 2.34 14.83 -19.52
N CYS A 185 1.29 14.34 -18.88
CA CYS A 185 0.87 14.81 -17.57
C CYS A 185 1.84 14.40 -16.46
N HIS A 186 2.35 13.16 -16.49
CA HIS A 186 3.22 12.63 -15.44
C HIS A 186 4.61 13.28 -15.39
N SER A 187 5.10 13.81 -16.52
CA SER A 187 6.37 14.56 -16.56
C SER A 187 6.38 15.83 -15.70
N GLY A 188 5.21 16.35 -15.34
CA GLY A 188 5.07 17.48 -14.43
C GLY A 188 5.10 17.10 -12.94
N ALA A 189 5.19 15.82 -12.59
CA ALA A 189 5.28 15.41 -11.19
C ALA A 189 6.66 15.76 -10.59
N GLU A 190 6.68 16.14 -9.31
CA GLU A 190 7.91 16.60 -8.64
C GLU A 190 9.01 15.52 -8.56
N GLU A 191 8.61 14.26 -8.47
CA GLU A 191 9.52 13.16 -8.19
C GLU A 191 9.32 11.97 -9.12
N GLY A 192 10.22 11.86 -10.10
CA GLY A 192 10.36 10.65 -10.91
C GLY A 192 9.07 10.21 -11.59
N TYR A 193 8.28 11.15 -12.13
CA TYR A 193 7.00 10.91 -12.82
C TYR A 193 5.86 10.40 -11.91
N VAL A 194 6.04 10.41 -10.59
CA VAL A 194 5.04 9.98 -9.60
C VAL A 194 4.60 11.20 -8.78
N PHE A 195 3.29 11.42 -8.66
CA PHE A 195 2.69 12.52 -7.87
C PHE A 195 2.78 12.25 -6.35
N THR A 196 4.01 12.22 -5.81
CA THR A 196 4.32 11.87 -4.41
C THR A 196 3.75 12.84 -3.39
N ASP A 197 3.39 14.05 -3.79
CA ASP A 197 2.63 15.06 -3.06
C ASP A 197 1.22 14.58 -2.65
N THR A 198 0.65 13.61 -3.37
CA THR A 198 -0.63 12.97 -3.02
C THR A 198 -0.48 11.66 -2.23
N TYR A 199 0.75 11.16 -2.06
CA TYR A 199 1.06 9.86 -1.42
C TYR A 199 1.82 10.04 -0.09
N PRO A 200 1.11 10.24 1.04
CA PRO A 200 1.73 10.53 2.33
C PRO A 200 2.63 9.40 2.84
N VAL A 201 2.34 8.15 2.48
CA VAL A 201 3.17 6.99 2.85
C VAL A 201 4.56 7.10 2.24
N LEU A 202 4.67 7.50 0.96
CA LEU A 202 5.96 7.73 0.32
C LEU A 202 6.71 8.90 0.97
N ARG A 203 6.04 10.03 1.21
CA ARG A 203 6.68 11.20 1.84
C ARG A 203 7.22 10.89 3.24
N ALA A 204 6.49 10.10 4.03
CA ALA A 204 6.93 9.68 5.36
C ALA A 204 8.05 8.63 5.30
N ALA A 205 8.05 7.78 4.28
CA ALA A 205 9.00 6.69 4.07
C ALA A 205 10.34 7.17 3.51
N LYS A 206 10.35 8.25 2.72
CA LYS A 206 11.53 8.80 2.08
C LYS A 206 12.59 9.11 3.13
N ALA A 207 13.79 8.52 2.99
CA ALA A 207 14.92 8.88 3.82
C ALA A 207 15.10 10.40 3.80
N LYS A 208 15.06 11.02 4.98
CA LYS A 208 15.55 12.39 5.11
C LYS A 208 17.03 12.31 4.83
N VAL A 209 17.46 12.86 3.71
CA VAL A 209 18.89 13.12 3.50
C VAL A 209 19.28 14.10 4.60
N GLU A 210 19.91 13.60 5.66
CA GLU A 210 20.57 14.49 6.61
C GLU A 210 21.64 15.23 5.81
N ALA A 211 21.46 16.54 5.68
CA ALA A 211 22.47 17.40 5.08
C ALA A 211 23.75 17.21 5.89
N LYS A 212 24.76 16.59 5.28
CA LYS A 212 26.12 16.58 5.79
C LYS A 212 26.77 17.94 5.59
#